data_AF-A0A820YXC2-F1
#
_entry.id   AF-A0A820YXC2-F1
#
_cell.length_a   1.000
_cell.length_b   1.000
_cell.length_c   1.000
_cell.angle_alpha   90.00
_cell.angle_beta   90.00
_cell.angle_gamma   90.00
#
_symmetry.space_group_name_H-M   'P 1'
#
loop_
_entity.id
_entity.type
_entity.pdbx_description
1 polymer ?
#
loop_
_entity_poly.entity_id
_entity_poly.type
_entity_poly.pdbx_seq_one_letter_code
_entity_poly.pdbx_strand_id
1 'polypeptide(L)'
;MFFVAVLYSLFSYLHVTALQPQFIATTRSKYGDVTHLTIRKAEKLSIKVQKCKCDLEFIRLCTIYKLTPSFVKISLWKKRLKTSNEYKSLQQYCLQQEYKNRFKDCLKHEKELKTLIDKLKLIMNSHDIDQLQKYLYEISKKTKEKTVTTHYKKLRILNKGPVGQDYLSLETKRVHNISSYVLTTAEERILCRGWEFCIENKVNNFIDFKTDIELNMKKIEQSCHRNAFSIICHNIFNASDIFMKSAKKKSIRNVSDEEFKALKSLKDNTNIIIYVAPTKEIA
;
A
#
# COMPACT_ATOMS: atom_id res chain seq x y z
N MET A 1 -38.47 11.79 -17.98
CA MET A 1 -37.10 11.85 -17.41
C MET A 1 -36.44 10.49 -17.20
N PHE A 2 -37.15 9.42 -16.81
CA PHE A 2 -36.56 8.09 -16.63
C PHE A 2 -35.98 7.46 -17.92
N PHE A 3 -36.58 7.72 -19.08
CA PHE A 3 -36.11 7.16 -20.37
C PHE A 3 -34.71 7.65 -20.79
N VAL A 4 -34.36 8.90 -20.47
CA VAL A 4 -33.04 9.48 -20.81
C VAL A 4 -31.94 8.92 -19.91
N ALA A 5 -32.25 8.65 -18.64
CA ALA A 5 -31.32 8.02 -17.70
C ALA A 5 -31.03 6.55 -18.04
N VAL A 6 -32.05 5.82 -18.52
CA VAL A 6 -31.92 4.42 -18.98
C VAL A 6 -31.14 4.34 -20.30
N LEU A 7 -31.34 5.31 -21.22
CA LEU A 7 -30.52 5.40 -22.42
C LEU A 7 -29.05 5.74 -22.09
N TYR A 8 -28.79 6.66 -21.16
CA TYR A 8 -27.43 6.97 -20.71
C TYR A 8 -26.76 5.77 -20.02
N SER A 9 -27.49 4.99 -19.23
CA SER A 9 -26.97 3.77 -18.60
C SER A 9 -26.70 2.67 -19.63
N LEU A 10 -27.56 2.49 -20.64
CA LEU A 10 -27.35 1.55 -21.74
C LEU A 10 -26.17 1.94 -22.64
N PHE A 11 -26.02 3.22 -23.00
CA PHE A 11 -24.87 3.72 -23.77
C PHE A 11 -23.55 3.64 -22.99
N SER A 12 -23.59 3.85 -21.66
CA SER A 12 -22.40 3.70 -20.82
C SER A 12 -21.99 2.23 -20.60
N TYR A 13 -22.93 1.27 -20.66
CA TYR A 13 -22.62 -0.16 -20.57
C TYR A 13 -22.20 -0.79 -21.91
N LEU A 14 -22.79 -0.40 -23.03
CA LEU A 14 -22.46 -0.95 -24.36
C LEU A 14 -21.08 -0.50 -24.90
N HIS A 15 -20.50 0.56 -24.34
CA HIS A 15 -19.19 1.08 -24.76
C HIS A 15 -18.00 0.55 -23.93
N VAL A 16 -18.23 -0.23 -22.89
CA VAL A 16 -17.14 -0.63 -21.96
C VAL A 16 -16.34 -1.84 -22.46
N THR A 17 -16.89 -2.67 -23.35
CA THR A 17 -16.25 -3.94 -23.70
C THR A 17 -15.67 -4.01 -25.12
N ALA A 18 -15.99 -3.07 -26.02
CA ALA A 18 -15.53 -3.08 -27.42
C ALA A 18 -14.51 -1.98 -27.82
N LEU A 19 -14.31 -0.93 -27.03
CA LEU A 19 -13.67 0.31 -27.51
C LEU A 19 -12.13 0.39 -27.53
N GLN A 20 -11.40 -0.48 -26.82
CA GLN A 20 -9.98 -0.20 -26.50
C GLN A 20 -8.99 -0.26 -27.70
N PRO A 21 -9.05 -1.24 -28.62
CA PRO A 21 -8.13 -1.27 -29.76
C PRO A 21 -8.54 -0.27 -30.85
N GLN A 22 -9.85 -0.08 -31.04
CA GLN A 22 -10.42 0.77 -32.08
C GLN A 22 -10.20 2.25 -31.80
N PHE A 23 -10.22 2.69 -30.54
CA PHE A 23 -9.90 4.08 -30.18
C PHE A 23 -8.49 4.46 -30.64
N ILE A 24 -7.47 3.68 -30.28
CA ILE A 24 -6.09 4.00 -30.67
C ILE A 24 -5.89 3.94 -32.19
N ALA A 25 -6.53 3.01 -32.89
CA ALA A 25 -6.48 2.93 -34.34
C ALA A 25 -7.13 4.15 -35.03
N THR A 26 -8.24 4.65 -34.49
CA THR A 26 -8.99 5.79 -35.06
C THR A 26 -8.37 7.14 -34.74
N THR A 27 -7.63 7.28 -33.63
CA THR A 27 -6.95 8.54 -33.27
C THR A 27 -5.96 9.02 -34.33
N ARG A 28 -5.29 8.09 -35.02
CA ARG A 28 -4.32 8.42 -36.08
C ARG A 28 -5.00 9.10 -37.26
N SER A 29 -6.14 8.58 -37.69
CA SER A 29 -6.92 9.16 -38.79
C SER A 29 -7.58 10.49 -38.43
N LYS A 30 -7.96 10.69 -37.16
CA LYS A 30 -8.68 11.89 -36.71
C LYS A 30 -7.78 13.09 -36.40
N TYR A 31 -6.62 12.85 -35.77
CA TYR A 31 -5.77 13.91 -35.21
C TYR A 31 -4.34 13.90 -35.74
N GLY A 32 -4.03 12.99 -36.66
CA GLY A 32 -2.72 12.85 -37.28
C GLY A 32 -1.67 12.15 -36.41
N ASP A 33 -0.49 11.94 -37.01
CA ASP A 33 0.59 11.11 -36.47
C ASP A 33 1.24 11.71 -35.22
N VAL A 34 1.37 13.05 -35.16
CA VAL A 34 2.00 13.75 -34.02
C VAL A 34 1.18 13.55 -32.74
N THR A 35 -0.14 13.69 -32.85
CA THR A 35 -1.07 13.49 -31.73
C THR A 35 -1.07 12.02 -31.29
N HIS A 36 -1.10 11.10 -32.25
CA HIS A 36 -1.02 9.67 -31.97
C HIS A 36 0.27 9.29 -31.23
N LEU A 37 1.44 9.79 -31.66
CA LEU A 37 2.71 9.58 -30.97
C LEU A 37 2.69 10.13 -29.53
N THR A 38 2.02 11.27 -29.33
CA THR A 38 1.86 11.89 -28.01
C THR A 38 0.99 11.03 -27.09
N ILE A 39 -0.10 10.45 -27.61
CA ILE A 39 -0.95 9.48 -26.90
C ILE A 39 -0.13 8.24 -26.51
N ARG A 40 0.65 7.69 -27.43
CA ARG A 40 1.51 6.51 -27.16
C ARG A 40 2.60 6.83 -26.12
N LYS A 41 3.14 8.05 -26.11
CA LYS A 41 4.04 8.52 -25.05
C LYS A 41 3.32 8.58 -23.71
N ALA A 42 2.12 9.16 -23.65
CA ALA A 42 1.30 9.23 -22.44
C ALA A 42 0.97 7.83 -21.88
N GLU A 43 0.65 6.87 -22.74
CA GLU A 43 0.43 5.47 -22.35
C GLU A 43 1.67 4.86 -21.67
N LYS A 44 2.83 4.93 -22.34
CA LYS A 44 4.09 4.41 -21.78
C LYS A 44 4.40 5.06 -20.44
N LEU A 45 4.15 6.36 -20.32
CA LEU A 45 4.43 7.11 -19.11
C LEU A 45 3.44 6.78 -17.98
N SER A 46 2.17 6.56 -18.30
CA SER A 46 1.13 6.09 -17.37
C SER A 46 1.52 4.73 -16.75
N ILE A 47 2.00 3.80 -17.58
CA ILE A 47 2.55 2.51 -17.13
C ILE A 47 3.75 2.72 -16.19
N LYS A 48 4.68 3.62 -16.54
CA LYS A 48 5.85 3.92 -15.71
C LYS A 48 5.46 4.51 -14.35
N VAL A 49 4.56 5.49 -14.31
CA VAL A 49 4.02 6.07 -13.07
C VAL A 49 3.43 4.97 -12.19
N GLN A 50 2.58 4.12 -12.78
CA GLN A 50 1.92 3.07 -12.01
C GLN A 50 2.90 2.04 -11.44
N LYS A 51 3.91 1.63 -12.22
CA LYS A 51 4.99 0.76 -11.73
C LYS A 51 5.76 1.42 -10.60
N CYS A 52 6.12 2.70 -10.74
CA CYS A 52 6.84 3.44 -9.72
C CYS A 52 6.06 3.53 -8.39
N LYS A 53 4.74 3.73 -8.44
CA LYS A 53 3.87 3.66 -7.25
C LYS A 53 3.90 2.28 -6.59
N CYS A 54 3.85 1.21 -7.37
CA CYS A 54 3.97 -0.14 -6.85
C CYS A 54 5.35 -0.43 -6.25
N ASP A 55 6.42 0.08 -6.87
CA ASP A 55 7.79 -0.05 -6.35
C ASP A 55 7.94 0.67 -5.01
N LEU A 56 7.37 1.88 -4.87
CA LEU A 56 7.36 2.63 -3.61
C LEU A 56 6.65 1.85 -2.50
N GLU A 57 5.49 1.28 -2.80
CA GLU A 57 4.76 0.42 -1.88
C GLU A 57 5.56 -0.82 -1.49
N PHE A 58 6.23 -1.47 -2.45
CA PHE A 58 7.12 -2.59 -2.18
C PHE A 58 8.27 -2.21 -1.24
N ILE A 59 8.95 -1.09 -1.49
CA ILE A 59 10.05 -0.60 -0.63
C ILE A 59 9.52 -0.26 0.78
N ARG A 60 8.33 0.34 0.87
CA ARG A 60 7.67 0.64 2.14
C ARG A 60 7.40 -0.64 2.94
N LEU A 61 6.87 -1.68 2.28
CA LEU A 61 6.63 -2.98 2.90
C LEU A 61 7.95 -3.63 3.35
N CYS A 62 8.99 -3.60 2.52
CA CYS A 62 10.32 -4.07 2.92
C CYS A 62 10.83 -3.35 4.19
N THR A 63 10.57 -2.05 4.31
CA THR A 63 10.95 -1.26 5.48
C THR A 63 10.17 -1.66 6.73
N ILE A 64 8.83 -1.83 6.61
CA ILE A 64 7.95 -2.20 7.72
C ILE A 64 8.30 -3.60 8.25
N TYR A 65 8.48 -4.57 7.37
CA TYR A 65 8.76 -5.96 7.72
C TYR A 65 10.26 -6.25 7.92
N LYS A 66 11.13 -5.22 7.89
CA LYS A 66 12.59 -5.36 7.99
C LYS A 66 13.17 -6.40 7.00
N LEU A 67 12.61 -6.44 5.79
CA LEU A 67 13.03 -7.34 4.72
C LEU A 67 14.09 -6.65 3.85
N THR A 68 15.18 -7.36 3.56
CA THR A 68 16.23 -6.85 2.67
C THR A 68 16.04 -7.35 1.24
N PRO A 69 15.58 -6.52 0.30
CA PRO A 69 15.45 -6.92 -1.10
C PRO A 69 16.83 -7.12 -1.75
N SER A 70 16.87 -7.88 -2.85
CA SER A 70 18.12 -8.28 -3.52
C SER A 70 18.95 -7.10 -4.02
N PHE A 71 18.32 -6.01 -4.46
CA PHE A 71 19.02 -4.83 -4.98
C PHE A 71 19.78 -4.04 -3.89
N VAL A 72 19.51 -4.30 -2.60
CA VAL A 72 20.25 -3.72 -1.47
C VAL A 72 21.31 -4.69 -0.93
N LYS A 73 21.37 -5.94 -1.42
CA LYS A 73 22.35 -6.92 -0.97
C LYS A 73 23.73 -6.60 -1.53
N ILE A 74 24.54 -5.93 -0.72
CA ILE A 74 25.95 -5.66 -1.02
C ILE A 74 26.77 -6.95 -0.81
N SER A 75 27.59 -7.31 -1.80
CA SER A 75 28.55 -8.42 -1.71
C SER A 75 29.72 -8.02 -0.80
N LEU A 76 29.94 -8.79 0.26
CA LEU A 76 31.06 -8.60 1.18
C LEU A 76 32.05 -9.75 1.05
N TRP A 77 33.34 -9.45 1.23
CA TRP A 77 34.43 -10.43 1.18
C TRP A 77 34.38 -11.44 2.34
N LYS A 78 33.77 -11.07 3.48
CA LYS A 78 33.56 -11.98 4.63
C LYS A 78 32.08 -12.14 4.93
N LYS A 79 31.61 -13.39 5.02
CA LYS A 79 30.22 -13.72 5.37
C LYS A 79 29.81 -13.21 6.76
N ARG A 80 30.73 -13.23 7.74
CA ARG A 80 30.49 -12.75 9.11
C ARG A 80 30.16 -11.26 9.20
N LEU A 81 30.57 -10.46 8.22
CA LEU A 81 30.24 -9.03 8.20
C LEU A 81 28.78 -8.79 7.82
N LYS A 82 28.08 -9.76 7.22
CA LYS A 82 26.65 -9.64 6.88
C LYS A 82 25.75 -9.66 8.11
N THR A 83 26.22 -10.18 9.24
CA THR A 83 25.47 -10.19 10.49
C THR A 83 25.71 -8.95 11.35
N SER A 84 26.71 -8.14 11.00
CA SER A 84 27.08 -6.95 11.76
C SER A 84 25.97 -5.90 11.71
N ASN A 85 25.89 -5.08 12.77
CA ASN A 85 24.89 -4.02 12.86
C ASN A 85 25.16 -2.91 11.83
N GLU A 86 26.43 -2.63 11.55
CA GLU A 86 26.85 -1.64 10.56
C GLU A 86 26.35 -2.02 9.16
N TYR A 87 26.44 -3.30 8.80
CA TYR A 87 25.91 -3.79 7.53
C TYR A 87 24.40 -3.65 7.43
N LYS A 88 23.66 -4.00 8.49
CA LYS A 88 22.20 -3.83 8.53
C LYS A 88 21.80 -2.35 8.46
N SER A 89 22.52 -1.47 9.15
CA SER A 89 22.31 -0.02 9.10
C SER A 89 22.60 0.53 7.70
N LEU A 90 23.65 0.07 7.03
CA LEU A 90 23.96 0.45 5.65
C LEU A 90 22.86 -0.01 4.69
N GLN A 91 22.37 -1.25 4.84
CA GLN A 91 21.24 -1.74 4.04
C GLN A 91 19.99 -0.88 4.24
N GLN A 92 19.66 -0.54 5.48
CA GLN A 92 18.52 0.31 5.79
C GLN A 92 18.67 1.71 5.20
N TYR A 93 19.87 2.28 5.27
CA TYR A 93 20.19 3.56 4.63
C TYR A 93 20.00 3.49 3.10
N CYS A 94 20.55 2.47 2.45
CA CYS A 94 20.38 2.26 1.01
C CYS A 94 18.90 2.12 0.62
N LEU A 95 18.11 1.39 1.41
CA LEU A 95 16.67 1.23 1.18
C LEU A 95 15.93 2.57 1.30
N GLN A 96 16.27 3.39 2.29
CA GLN A 96 15.71 4.73 2.46
C GLN A 96 16.09 5.68 1.32
N GLN A 97 17.33 5.62 0.83
CA GLN A 97 17.75 6.42 -0.31
C GLN A 97 17.06 5.99 -1.60
N GLU A 98 16.91 4.69 -1.83
CA GLU A 98 16.15 4.17 -2.96
C GLU A 98 14.69 4.64 -2.90
N TYR A 99 14.06 4.61 -1.73
CA TYR A 99 12.71 5.16 -1.55
C TYR A 99 12.64 6.64 -1.96
N LYS A 100 13.57 7.47 -1.47
CA LYS A 100 13.63 8.90 -1.81
C LYS A 100 13.83 9.14 -3.30
N ASN A 101 14.71 8.38 -3.93
CA ASN A 101 15.01 8.50 -5.36
C ASN A 101 13.80 8.09 -6.21
N ARG A 102 13.20 6.93 -5.92
CA ARG A 102 11.98 6.47 -6.59
C ARG A 102 10.81 7.43 -6.40
N PHE A 103 10.71 8.05 -5.23
CA PHE A 103 9.65 9.03 -4.96
C PHE A 103 9.80 10.27 -5.84
N LYS A 104 11.03 10.78 -5.98
CA LYS A 104 11.34 11.89 -6.90
C LYS A 104 11.02 11.52 -8.36
N ASP A 105 11.41 10.33 -8.79
CA ASP A 105 11.11 9.84 -10.15
C ASP A 105 9.61 9.72 -10.40
N CYS A 106 8.86 9.21 -9.41
CA CYS A 106 7.40 9.13 -9.48
C CYS A 106 6.77 10.49 -9.72
N LEU A 107 7.16 11.49 -8.91
CA LEU A 107 6.66 12.86 -9.04
C LEU A 107 7.04 13.50 -10.38
N LYS A 108 8.25 13.24 -10.88
CA LYS A 108 8.69 13.71 -12.20
C LYS A 108 7.81 13.13 -13.30
N HIS A 109 7.58 11.82 -13.29
CA HIS A 109 6.73 11.17 -14.28
C HIS A 109 5.26 11.59 -14.17
N GLU A 110 4.73 11.82 -12.98
CA GLU A 110 3.36 12.35 -12.83
C GLU A 110 3.21 13.75 -13.43
N LYS A 111 4.19 14.62 -13.23
CA LYS A 111 4.22 15.96 -13.84
C LYS A 111 4.32 15.87 -15.37
N GLU A 112 5.22 15.04 -15.88
CA GLU A 112 5.36 14.78 -17.32
C GLU A 112 4.05 14.23 -17.92
N LEU A 113 3.36 13.31 -17.23
CA LEU A 113 2.07 12.76 -17.70
C LEU A 113 1.02 13.86 -17.76
N LYS A 114 0.91 14.66 -16.70
CA LYS A 114 -0.06 15.75 -16.61
C LYS A 114 0.15 16.75 -17.74
N THR A 115 1.40 17.18 -17.98
CA THR A 115 1.71 18.10 -19.08
C THR A 115 1.39 17.53 -20.45
N LEU A 116 1.60 16.22 -20.69
CA LEU A 116 1.20 15.58 -21.94
C LEU A 116 -0.33 15.54 -22.11
N ILE A 117 -1.06 15.20 -21.03
CA ILE A 117 -2.53 15.19 -21.06
C ILE A 117 -3.09 16.59 -21.30
N ASP A 118 -2.52 17.61 -20.65
CA ASP A 118 -2.97 18.99 -20.84
C ASP A 118 -2.68 19.51 -22.26
N LYS A 119 -1.57 19.09 -22.88
CA LYS A 119 -1.32 19.34 -24.32
C LYS A 119 -2.35 18.67 -25.22
N LEU A 120 -2.74 17.43 -24.92
CA LEU A 120 -3.74 16.70 -25.71
C LEU A 120 -5.13 17.34 -25.58
N LYS A 121 -5.48 17.87 -24.41
CA LYS A 121 -6.76 18.60 -24.20
C LYS A 121 -6.91 19.85 -25.06
N LEU A 122 -5.80 20.47 -25.47
CA LEU A 122 -5.84 21.63 -26.37
C LEU A 122 -6.13 21.25 -27.83
N ILE A 123 -5.91 19.99 -28.20
CA ILE A 123 -6.00 19.51 -29.59
C ILE A 123 -7.26 18.67 -29.80
N MET A 124 -7.60 17.82 -28.83
CA MET A 124 -8.68 16.85 -28.94
C MET A 124 -10.00 17.39 -28.40
N ASN A 125 -11.11 16.88 -28.93
CA ASN A 125 -12.43 17.17 -28.36
C ASN A 125 -12.59 16.55 -26.95
N SER A 126 -13.55 17.04 -26.17
CA SER A 126 -13.79 16.59 -24.79
C SER A 126 -14.11 15.10 -24.71
N HIS A 127 -14.90 14.58 -25.65
CA HIS A 127 -15.31 13.17 -25.68
C HIS A 127 -14.11 12.22 -25.86
N ASP A 128 -13.22 12.51 -26.82
CA ASP A 128 -12.05 11.68 -27.10
C ASP A 128 -11.02 11.79 -25.95
N ILE A 129 -10.97 12.93 -25.23
CA ILE A 129 -10.20 13.06 -23.99
C ILE A 129 -10.75 12.15 -22.89
N ASP A 130 -12.07 12.10 -22.69
CA ASP A 130 -12.68 11.21 -21.71
C ASP A 130 -12.41 9.74 -22.05
N GLN A 131 -12.49 9.37 -23.33
CA GLN A 131 -12.14 8.03 -23.80
C GLN A 131 -10.65 7.72 -23.57
N LEU A 132 -9.75 8.67 -23.85
CA LEU A 132 -8.32 8.53 -23.57
C LEU A 132 -8.05 8.31 -22.09
N GLN A 133 -8.69 9.08 -21.20
CA GLN A 133 -8.52 8.94 -19.76
C GLN A 133 -8.98 7.56 -19.27
N LYS A 134 -10.14 7.08 -19.75
CA LYS A 134 -10.62 5.72 -19.47
C LYS A 134 -9.63 4.66 -19.96
N TYR A 135 -9.11 4.81 -21.17
CA TYR A 135 -8.10 3.92 -21.73
C TYR A 135 -6.82 3.87 -20.88
N LEU A 136 -6.27 5.04 -20.51
CA LEU A 136 -5.08 5.13 -19.66
C LEU A 136 -5.33 4.52 -18.27
N TYR A 137 -6.51 4.75 -17.69
CA TYR A 137 -6.91 4.16 -16.41
C TYR A 137 -6.90 2.64 -16.47
N GLU A 138 -7.51 2.03 -17.49
CA GLU A 138 -7.58 0.58 -17.65
C GLU A 138 -6.20 -0.06 -17.84
N ILE A 139 -5.31 0.59 -18.61
CA ILE A 139 -3.92 0.15 -18.75
C ILE A 139 -3.18 0.23 -17.41
N SER A 140 -3.35 1.33 -16.69
CA SER A 140 -2.76 1.50 -15.37
C SER A 140 -3.28 0.45 -14.40
N LYS A 141 -4.58 0.16 -14.38
CA LYS A 141 -5.19 -0.88 -13.54
C LYS A 141 -4.59 -2.25 -13.83
N LYS A 142 -4.56 -2.69 -15.09
CA LYS A 142 -3.94 -3.95 -15.51
C LYS A 142 -2.45 -4.02 -15.13
N THR A 143 -1.74 -2.91 -15.29
CA THR A 143 -0.32 -2.80 -14.91
C THR A 143 -0.15 -2.94 -13.40
N LYS A 144 -0.98 -2.26 -12.61
CA LYS A 144 -0.98 -2.33 -11.15
C LYS A 144 -1.17 -3.76 -10.69
N GLU A 145 -2.21 -4.44 -11.16
CA GLU A 145 -2.54 -5.83 -10.76
C GLU A 145 -1.38 -6.79 -11.04
N LYS A 146 -0.79 -6.74 -12.25
CA LYS A 146 0.38 -7.55 -12.62
C LYS A 146 1.62 -7.23 -11.79
N THR A 147 1.85 -5.95 -11.51
CA THR A 147 3.05 -5.50 -10.79
C THR A 147 2.92 -5.86 -9.31
N VAL A 148 1.77 -5.60 -8.69
CA VAL A 148 1.43 -5.93 -7.31
C VAL A 148 1.54 -7.44 -7.06
N THR A 149 0.96 -8.28 -7.92
CA THR A 149 1.08 -9.74 -7.79
C THR A 149 2.54 -10.21 -7.84
N THR A 150 3.37 -9.60 -8.70
CA THR A 150 4.81 -9.88 -8.76
C THR A 150 5.53 -9.44 -7.49
N HIS A 151 5.22 -8.25 -6.97
CA HIS A 151 5.79 -7.75 -5.71
C HIS A 151 5.40 -8.62 -4.53
N TYR A 152 4.14 -9.05 -4.42
CA TYR A 152 3.71 -9.97 -3.37
C TYR A 152 4.43 -11.32 -3.44
N LYS A 153 4.67 -11.87 -4.63
CA LYS A 153 5.50 -13.08 -4.79
C LYS A 153 6.93 -12.85 -4.27
N LYS A 154 7.56 -11.72 -4.64
CA LYS A 154 8.90 -11.36 -4.15
C LYS A 154 8.94 -11.18 -2.64
N LEU A 155 7.96 -10.47 -2.09
CA LEU A 155 7.81 -10.25 -0.66
C LEU A 155 7.62 -11.58 0.06
N ARG A 156 6.79 -12.49 -0.46
CA ARG A 156 6.58 -13.82 0.11
C ARG A 156 7.87 -14.63 0.20
N ILE A 157 8.68 -14.58 -0.86
CA ILE A 157 10.00 -15.24 -0.88
C ILE A 157 10.94 -14.61 0.16
N LEU A 158 10.98 -13.27 0.25
CA LEU A 158 11.82 -12.56 1.20
C LEU A 158 11.42 -12.83 2.66
N ASN A 159 10.12 -12.91 2.93
CA ASN A 159 9.57 -13.15 4.27
C ASN A 159 9.49 -14.64 4.63
N LYS A 160 9.85 -15.55 3.70
CA LYS A 160 9.68 -17.02 3.86
C LYS A 160 8.24 -17.40 4.25
N GLY A 161 7.25 -16.64 3.79
CA GLY A 161 5.85 -16.70 4.23
C GLY A 161 5.03 -15.54 3.66
N PRO A 162 3.70 -15.53 3.79
CA PRO A 162 2.86 -14.44 3.28
C PRO A 162 3.30 -13.07 3.87
N VAL A 163 3.21 -12.01 3.06
CA VAL A 163 3.55 -10.62 3.47
C VAL A 163 2.32 -9.76 3.46
N GLY A 164 2.04 -9.13 4.60
CA GLY A 164 0.65 -8.78 4.92
C GLY A 164 -0.08 -10.05 5.31
N GLN A 165 -0.90 -9.94 6.35
CA GLN A 165 -1.65 -11.07 6.85
C GLN A 165 -2.75 -11.42 5.87
N ASP A 166 -2.46 -12.37 4.99
CA ASP A 166 -3.51 -13.10 4.31
C ASP A 166 -4.01 -14.17 5.30
N TYR A 167 -4.74 -13.71 6.31
CA TYR A 167 -5.26 -14.54 7.40
C TYR A 167 -6.20 -15.63 6.93
N LEU A 168 -6.72 -15.50 5.72
CA LEU A 168 -7.55 -16.51 5.07
C LEU A 168 -6.72 -17.68 4.51
N SER A 169 -5.41 -17.50 4.31
CA SER A 169 -4.50 -18.53 3.78
C SER A 169 -3.51 -19.09 4.80
N LEU A 170 -3.60 -18.69 6.07
CA LEU A 170 -2.96 -19.41 7.18
C LEU A 170 -3.67 -20.75 7.32
N GLU A 171 -3.06 -21.80 6.75
CA GLU A 171 -3.52 -23.17 6.93
C GLU A 171 -3.71 -23.46 8.43
N THR A 172 -4.90 -23.95 8.77
CA THR A 172 -5.32 -24.44 10.09
C THR A 172 -4.35 -25.47 10.70
N LYS A 173 -3.40 -25.98 9.92
CA LYS A 173 -2.48 -27.07 10.30
C LYS A 173 -1.27 -26.66 11.14
N ARG A 174 -1.10 -25.39 11.53
CA ARG A 174 0.07 -24.98 12.34
C ARG A 174 -0.05 -25.38 13.81
N VAL A 175 -1.28 -25.59 14.27
CA VAL A 175 -1.60 -25.84 15.68
C VAL A 175 -2.38 -27.15 15.77
N HIS A 176 -1.85 -28.10 16.53
CA HIS A 176 -2.53 -29.37 16.82
C HIS A 176 -3.10 -29.32 18.22
N ASN A 177 -4.40 -29.45 18.33
CA ASN A 177 -5.04 -29.66 19.62
C ASN A 177 -4.94 -31.14 20.00
N ILE A 178 -4.30 -31.43 21.13
CA ILE A 178 -4.15 -32.78 21.67
C ILE A 178 -5.22 -33.05 22.75
N SER A 179 -5.88 -32.00 23.23
CA SER A 179 -7.00 -32.13 24.16
C SER A 179 -8.28 -32.60 23.47
N SER A 180 -9.24 -33.09 24.27
CA SER A 180 -10.59 -33.45 23.82
C SER A 180 -11.47 -32.24 23.48
N TYR A 181 -10.99 -31.01 23.72
CA TYR A 181 -11.71 -29.79 23.39
C TYR A 181 -11.76 -29.58 21.88
N VAL A 182 -12.90 -29.15 21.33
CA VAL A 182 -13.01 -28.83 19.89
C VAL A 182 -12.83 -27.32 19.73
N LEU A 183 -11.71 -26.91 19.13
CA LEU A 183 -11.45 -25.50 18.84
C LEU A 183 -12.41 -25.00 17.78
N THR A 184 -13.00 -23.83 18.01
CA THR A 184 -13.73 -23.10 16.97
C THR A 184 -12.77 -22.52 15.94
N THR A 185 -13.28 -22.20 14.75
CA THR A 185 -12.47 -21.59 13.67
C THR A 185 -11.85 -20.25 14.06
N ALA A 186 -12.47 -19.49 14.97
CA ALA A 186 -11.89 -18.26 15.51
C ALA A 186 -10.76 -18.54 16.51
N GLU A 187 -10.94 -19.53 17.39
CA GLU A 187 -9.91 -19.95 18.35
C GLU A 187 -8.69 -20.53 17.64
N GLU A 188 -8.89 -21.42 16.66
CA GLU A 188 -7.82 -22.02 15.87
C GLU A 188 -7.01 -20.95 15.10
N ARG A 189 -7.68 -19.95 14.52
CA ARG A 189 -7.02 -18.80 13.85
C ARG A 189 -6.15 -18.00 14.81
N ILE A 190 -6.64 -17.72 16.02
CA ILE A 190 -5.87 -16.98 17.04
C ILE A 190 -4.66 -17.77 17.50
N LEU A 191 -4.83 -19.07 17.72
CA LEU A 191 -3.73 -19.93 18.13
C LEU A 191 -2.67 -20.04 17.03
N CYS A 192 -3.09 -20.14 15.76
CA CYS A 192 -2.20 -20.10 14.60
C CYS A 192 -1.44 -18.77 14.46
N ARG A 193 -2.03 -17.68 14.95
CA ARG A 193 -1.44 -16.34 14.98
C ARG A 193 -0.37 -16.18 16.08
N GLY A 194 -0.35 -17.05 17.09
CA GLY A 194 0.63 -16.99 18.18
C GLY A 194 0.61 -15.64 18.89
N TRP A 195 1.78 -15.03 19.13
CA TRP A 195 1.90 -13.73 19.83
C TRP A 195 1.72 -12.51 18.90
N GLU A 196 1.33 -12.71 17.64
CA GLU A 196 1.23 -11.63 16.63
C GLU A 196 -0.16 -10.92 16.64
N PHE A 197 -0.77 -10.79 17.81
CA PHE A 197 -2.00 -10.00 18.01
C PHE A 197 -1.78 -8.87 19.03
N CYS A 198 -2.51 -7.78 18.86
CA CYS A 198 -2.48 -6.57 19.68
C CYS A 198 -3.91 -6.31 20.17
N ILE A 199 -4.14 -6.60 21.45
CA ILE A 199 -5.44 -6.41 22.10
C ILE A 199 -5.59 -4.96 22.56
N GLU A 200 -4.52 -4.32 23.02
CA GLU A 200 -4.58 -2.93 23.46
C GLU A 200 -3.25 -2.23 23.18
N ASN A 201 -3.25 -1.31 22.22
CA ASN A 201 -2.32 -0.19 22.26
C ASN A 201 -3.09 1.06 22.69
N LYS A 202 -2.69 1.58 23.85
CA LYS A 202 -2.92 2.99 24.18
C LYS A 202 -1.80 3.77 23.51
N VAL A 203 -2.07 5.00 23.08
CA VAL A 203 -1.00 5.91 22.68
C VAL A 203 -0.18 6.18 23.95
N ASN A 204 0.89 5.43 24.17
CA ASN A 204 1.65 5.48 25.42
C ASN A 204 2.57 6.70 25.45
N ASN A 205 3.09 7.10 24.28
CA ASN A 205 3.98 8.24 24.18
C ASN A 205 3.31 9.43 23.52
N PHE A 206 2.53 10.15 24.33
CA PHE A 206 1.90 11.42 23.94
C PHE A 206 2.93 12.51 23.60
N ILE A 207 4.12 12.44 24.18
CA ILE A 207 5.19 13.40 23.98
C ILE A 207 5.78 13.22 22.58
N ASP A 208 6.04 11.98 22.15
CA ASP A 208 6.54 11.70 20.80
C ASP A 208 5.55 12.20 19.73
N PHE A 209 4.25 11.95 19.94
CA PHE A 209 3.22 12.40 19.01
C PHE A 209 3.14 13.93 18.90
N LYS A 210 3.25 14.65 20.04
CA LYS A 210 3.31 16.13 20.02
C LYS A 210 4.58 16.64 19.34
N THR A 211 5.71 16.02 19.65
CA THR A 211 7.01 16.33 19.04
C THR A 211 6.97 16.16 17.52
N ASP A 212 6.33 15.09 17.02
CA ASP A 212 6.17 14.85 15.58
C ASP A 212 5.30 15.91 14.91
N ILE A 213 4.22 16.35 15.55
CA ILE A 213 3.37 17.42 15.03
C ILE A 213 4.15 18.73 14.96
N GLU A 214 4.87 19.08 16.02
CA GLU A 214 5.72 20.27 16.08
C GLU A 214 6.82 20.26 15.01
N LEU A 215 7.45 19.11 14.80
CA LEU A 215 8.52 18.96 13.81
C LEU A 215 7.99 19.05 12.37
N ASN A 216 6.76 18.59 12.12
CA ASN A 216 6.10 18.79 10.84
C ASN A 216 5.60 20.23 10.65
N MET A 217 5.20 20.91 11.72
CA MET A 217 4.84 22.33 11.68
C MET A 217 6.00 23.22 11.27
N LYS A 218 7.19 22.99 11.83
CA LYS A 218 8.40 23.73 11.42
C LYS A 218 8.72 23.59 9.93
N LYS A 219 8.34 22.48 9.28
CA LYS A 219 8.51 22.31 7.83
C LYS A 219 7.49 23.15 7.05
N ILE A 220 6.29 23.35 7.59
CA ILE A 220 5.22 24.17 6.98
C ILE A 220 5.53 25.66 7.12
N GLU A 221 6.20 26.08 8.21
CA GLU A 221 6.62 27.47 8.46
C GLU A 221 7.38 28.07 7.28
N GLN A 222 8.27 27.29 6.65
CA GLN A 222 9.07 27.72 5.49
C GLN A 222 8.24 28.02 4.23
N SER A 223 6.97 27.59 4.22
CA SER A 223 6.07 27.66 3.05
C SER A 223 4.83 28.53 3.27
N CYS A 224 4.70 29.17 4.44
CA CYS A 224 3.50 29.91 4.82
C CYS A 224 3.83 31.34 5.31
N HIS A 225 2.91 32.27 5.07
CA HIS A 225 3.01 33.62 5.62
C HIS A 225 2.83 33.60 7.15
N ARG A 226 3.60 34.41 7.88
CA ARG A 226 3.75 34.36 9.35
C ARG A 226 2.41 34.42 10.11
N ASN A 227 1.47 35.24 9.64
CA ASN A 227 0.15 35.39 10.26
C ASN A 227 -0.78 34.19 10.01
N ALA A 228 -0.69 33.55 8.84
CA ALA A 228 -1.44 32.33 8.53
C ALA A 228 -0.87 31.12 9.29
N PHE A 229 0.46 31.09 9.47
CA PHE A 229 1.14 30.03 10.19
C PHE A 229 0.68 29.93 11.65
N SER A 230 0.53 31.06 12.34
CA SER A 230 0.03 31.08 13.73
C SER A 230 -1.36 30.44 13.87
N ILE A 231 -2.28 30.79 12.95
CA ILE A 231 -3.65 30.26 12.93
C ILE A 231 -3.65 28.76 12.62
N ILE A 232 -2.85 28.32 11.65
CA ILE A 232 -2.71 26.91 11.26
C ILE A 232 -2.14 26.08 12.41
N CYS A 233 -1.09 26.59 13.09
CA CYS A 233 -0.52 25.96 14.28
C CYS A 233 -1.60 25.76 15.34
N HIS A 234 -2.34 26.82 15.69
CA HIS A 234 -3.38 26.75 16.71
C HIS A 234 -4.48 25.73 16.36
N ASN A 235 -4.93 25.72 15.11
CA ASN A 235 -5.96 24.78 14.64
C ASN A 235 -5.49 23.32 14.68
N ILE A 236 -4.24 23.05 14.31
CA ILE A 236 -3.70 21.70 14.33
C ILE A 236 -3.38 21.24 15.75
N PHE A 237 -2.92 22.12 16.65
CA PHE A 237 -2.81 21.80 18.07
C PHE A 237 -4.17 21.50 18.71
N ASN A 238 -5.20 22.27 18.39
CA ASN A 238 -6.55 21.99 18.88
C ASN A 238 -7.09 20.66 18.34
N ALA A 239 -6.92 20.40 17.03
CA ALA A 239 -7.34 19.16 16.41
C ALA A 239 -6.57 17.94 16.98
N SER A 240 -5.27 18.10 17.26
CA SER A 240 -4.45 17.05 17.84
C SER A 240 -4.82 16.76 19.29
N ASP A 241 -5.08 17.79 20.11
CA ASP A 241 -5.53 17.60 21.49
C ASP A 241 -6.93 16.95 21.56
N ILE A 242 -7.85 17.30 20.65
CA ILE A 242 -9.16 16.64 20.52
C ILE A 242 -8.96 15.16 20.13
N PHE A 243 -8.13 14.90 19.13
CA PHE A 243 -7.79 13.53 18.71
C PHE A 243 -7.18 12.75 19.87
N MET A 244 -6.21 13.31 20.60
CA MET A 244 -5.55 12.68 21.75
C MET A 244 -6.53 12.37 22.89
N LYS A 245 -7.47 13.28 23.19
CA LYS A 245 -8.53 13.05 24.19
C LYS A 245 -9.46 11.91 23.77
N SER A 246 -9.77 11.80 22.48
CA SER A 246 -10.59 10.71 21.94
C SER A 246 -9.83 9.37 21.87
N ALA A 247 -8.53 9.41 21.53
CA ALA A 247 -7.67 8.25 21.36
C ALA A 247 -7.26 7.62 22.70
N LYS A 248 -7.14 8.42 23.78
CA LYS A 248 -6.97 7.93 25.17
C LYS A 248 -8.02 6.90 25.58
N LYS A 249 -9.24 7.01 25.03
CA LYS A 249 -10.39 6.15 25.34
C LYS A 249 -10.56 4.99 24.35
N LYS A 250 -9.88 5.00 23.21
CA LYS A 250 -10.03 3.97 22.16
C LYS A 250 -8.90 2.95 22.27
N SER A 251 -9.22 1.73 22.68
CA SER A 251 -8.30 0.59 22.56
C SER A 251 -8.13 0.29 21.07
N ILE A 252 -6.91 0.45 20.54
CA ILE A 252 -6.61 -0.03 19.20
C ILE A 252 -6.44 -1.55 19.30
N ARG A 253 -7.34 -2.27 18.62
CA ARG A 253 -7.33 -3.73 18.47
C ARG A 253 -7.04 -4.06 17.02
N ASN A 254 -6.13 -5.00 16.77
CA ASN A 254 -5.97 -5.62 15.45
C ASN A 254 -6.60 -7.03 15.42
N VAL A 255 -7.66 -7.20 16.21
CA VAL A 255 -8.38 -8.44 16.46
C VAL A 255 -9.86 -8.14 16.30
N SER A 256 -10.59 -8.98 15.57
CA SER A 256 -12.03 -8.86 15.40
C SER A 256 -12.79 -9.15 16.70
N ASP A 257 -14.07 -8.75 16.79
CA ASP A 257 -14.89 -9.02 17.99
C ASP A 257 -15.08 -10.52 18.24
N GLU A 258 -15.17 -11.32 17.18
CA GLU A 258 -15.23 -12.79 17.23
C GLU A 258 -13.95 -13.37 17.83
N GLU A 259 -12.80 -12.91 17.34
CA GLU A 259 -11.52 -13.36 17.85
C GLU A 259 -11.30 -12.88 19.30
N PHE A 260 -11.74 -11.67 19.65
CA PHE A 260 -11.63 -11.18 21.02
C PHE A 260 -12.45 -12.03 22.01
N LYS A 261 -13.62 -12.55 21.59
CA LYS A 261 -14.40 -13.52 22.37
C LYS A 261 -13.68 -14.87 22.47
N ALA A 262 -13.12 -15.35 21.36
CA ALA A 262 -12.32 -16.58 21.33
C ALA A 262 -11.09 -16.50 22.26
N LEU A 263 -10.41 -15.36 22.34
CA LEU A 263 -9.31 -15.14 23.29
C LEU A 263 -9.74 -15.28 24.75
N LYS A 264 -10.93 -14.77 25.11
CA LYS A 264 -11.48 -14.94 26.45
C LYS A 264 -11.83 -16.39 26.73
N SER A 265 -12.51 -17.05 25.79
CA SER A 265 -12.83 -18.48 25.85
C SER A 265 -11.58 -19.35 26.08
N LEU A 266 -10.53 -19.12 25.30
CA LEU A 266 -9.24 -19.84 25.43
C LEU A 266 -8.53 -19.55 26.75
N LYS A 267 -8.62 -18.31 27.25
CA LYS A 267 -7.99 -17.92 28.51
C LYS A 267 -8.60 -18.65 29.71
N ASP A 268 -9.92 -18.80 29.71
CA ASP A 268 -10.66 -19.34 30.85
C ASP A 268 -10.67 -20.88 30.85
N ASN A 269 -10.22 -21.53 29.77
CA ASN A 269 -10.24 -22.98 29.62
C ASN A 269 -8.88 -23.62 29.95
N THR A 270 -8.80 -24.31 31.09
CA THR A 270 -7.59 -25.00 31.56
C THR A 270 -7.35 -26.37 30.92
N ASN A 271 -8.34 -26.92 30.21
CA ASN A 271 -8.28 -28.27 29.66
C ASN A 271 -7.73 -28.31 28.22
N ILE A 272 -7.26 -27.18 27.71
CA ILE A 272 -6.73 -27.05 26.36
C ILE A 272 -5.23 -27.37 26.36
N ILE A 273 -4.85 -28.38 25.58
CA ILE A 273 -3.45 -28.77 25.37
C ILE A 273 -3.12 -28.59 23.89
N ILE A 274 -2.30 -27.59 23.60
CA ILE A 274 -1.96 -27.20 22.24
C ILE A 274 -0.51 -27.51 21.96
N TYR A 275 -0.27 -28.20 20.85
CA TYR A 275 1.05 -28.45 20.29
C TYR A 275 1.24 -27.64 19.01
N VAL A 276 2.26 -26.78 19.00
CA VAL A 276 2.66 -26.06 17.79
C VAL A 276 3.62 -26.95 17.02
N ALA A 277 3.25 -27.33 15.80
CA ALA A 277 4.14 -28.13 14.97
C ALA A 277 5.44 -27.34 14.70
N PRO A 278 6.64 -27.92 14.92
CA PRO A 278 7.87 -27.26 14.57
C PRO A 278 7.83 -27.00 13.06
N THR A 279 7.84 -25.72 12.68
CA THR A 279 8.11 -25.34 11.29
C THR A 279 9.44 -25.98 10.94
N LYS A 280 9.45 -26.93 9.99
CA LYS A 280 10.68 -27.54 9.50
C LYS A 280 11.67 -26.41 9.20
N GLU A 281 12.66 -26.24 10.06
CA GLU A 281 13.85 -25.47 9.74
C GLU A 281 14.53 -26.27 8.63
N ILE A 282 14.26 -25.88 7.39
CA ILE A 282 15.01 -26.39 6.25
C ILE A 282 16.39 -25.75 6.37
N ALA A 283 17.34 -26.58 6.80
CA ALA A 283 18.78 -26.31 6.85
C ALA A 283 19.33 -25.81 5.50
#